data_AF-A0A955Y3G8-F1
#
_entry.id   AF-A0A955Y3G8-F1
#
_cell.length_a   1.000
_cell.length_b   1.000
_cell.length_c   1.000
_cell.angle_alpha   90.00
_cell.angle_beta   90.00
_cell.angle_gamma   90.00
#
_symmetry.space_group_name_H-M   'P 1'
#
loop_
_entity.id
_entity.type
_entity.pdbx_description
1 polymer ?
#
loop_
_entity_poly.entity_id
_entity_poly.type
_entity_poly.pdbx_seq_one_letter_code
_entity_poly.pdbx_strand_id
1 'polypeptide(L)'
;MWTALLALALAGPEEDPTPEVGLPIAGVTLEAPRGGLPEESLEALLRARQGERYDPQLVRLDLTTLFRVGDFANVEAYASPWVA
;
A
#
# COMPACT_ATOMS: atom_id res chain seq x y z
N MET A 1 3.15 -23.46 -41.40
CA MET A 1 1.78 -23.89 -41.05
C MET A 1 1.60 -23.63 -39.55
N TRP A 2 0.74 -22.64 -39.25
CA TRP A 2 0.02 -22.30 -38.01
C TRP A 2 0.74 -22.12 -36.65
N THR A 3 0.91 -20.83 -36.30
CA THR A 3 0.49 -20.13 -35.06
C THR A 3 0.01 -20.94 -33.84
N ALA A 4 0.57 -20.61 -32.67
CA ALA A 4 -0.19 -19.98 -31.57
C ALA A 4 0.74 -19.21 -30.61
N LEU A 5 0.69 -17.89 -30.69
CA LEU A 5 1.05 -16.95 -29.62
C LEU A 5 -0.14 -16.83 -28.66
N LEU A 6 0.14 -16.45 -27.41
CA LEU A 6 -0.77 -16.08 -26.30
C LEU A 6 -1.39 -17.22 -25.47
N ALA A 7 -1.02 -17.24 -24.18
CA ALA A 7 -2.01 -17.02 -23.12
C ALA A 7 -1.32 -16.40 -21.89
N LEU A 8 -1.67 -15.14 -21.67
CA LEU A 8 -1.50 -14.35 -20.45
C LEU A 8 -2.08 -15.12 -19.25
N ALA A 9 -1.23 -15.44 -18.27
CA ALA A 9 -1.66 -15.83 -16.93
C ALA A 9 -0.96 -14.93 -15.90
N LEU A 10 -1.29 -13.64 -15.93
CA LEU A 10 -1.22 -12.82 -14.71
C LEU A 10 -2.54 -13.01 -13.96
N ALA A 11 -2.86 -14.25 -13.62
CA ALA A 11 -3.71 -14.52 -12.48
C ALA A 11 -2.82 -14.29 -11.27
N GLY A 12 -2.72 -13.02 -10.82
CA GLY A 12 -2.34 -12.77 -9.44
C GLY A 12 -3.27 -13.59 -8.55
N PRO A 13 -2.79 -14.18 -7.45
CA PRO A 13 -3.68 -14.92 -6.55
C PRO A 13 -4.88 -14.02 -6.24
N GLU A 14 -6.10 -14.57 -6.32
CA GLU A 14 -7.23 -13.92 -5.67
C GLU A 14 -6.83 -13.83 -4.19
N GLU A 15 -6.30 -12.67 -3.77
CA GLU A 15 -6.08 -12.39 -2.36
C GLU A 15 -7.46 -12.51 -1.72
N ASP A 16 -7.65 -13.54 -0.89
CA ASP A 16 -8.79 -13.62 0.02
C ASP A 16 -9.00 -12.23 0.64
N PRO A 17 -10.24 -11.73 0.75
CA PRO A 17 -10.48 -10.41 1.29
C PRO A 17 -9.81 -10.33 2.65
N THR A 18 -8.82 -9.45 2.76
CA THR A 18 -8.07 -9.21 3.99
C THR A 18 -9.10 -8.91 5.08
N PRO A 19 -9.05 -9.58 6.25
CA PRO A 19 -10.07 -9.39 7.29
C PRO A 19 -10.17 -7.94 7.79
N GLU A 20 -9.19 -7.10 7.44
CA GLU A 20 -9.14 -5.68 7.72
C GLU A 20 -10.01 -4.82 6.79
N VAL A 21 -10.43 -5.33 5.61
CA VAL A 21 -11.20 -4.57 4.62
C VAL A 21 -12.48 -3.99 5.22
N GLY A 22 -12.61 -2.67 5.15
CA GLY A 22 -13.76 -1.93 5.66
C GLY A 22 -13.72 -1.62 7.16
N LEU A 23 -12.75 -2.15 7.92
CA LEU A 23 -12.54 -1.77 9.31
C LEU A 23 -12.01 -0.32 9.40
N PRO A 24 -12.36 0.42 10.46
CA PRO A 24 -11.79 1.75 10.68
C PRO A 24 -10.29 1.65 10.98
N ILE A 25 -9.50 2.51 10.36
CA ILE A 25 -8.07 2.62 10.61
C ILE A 25 -7.85 3.25 11.99
N ALA A 26 -7.25 2.51 12.92
CA ALA A 26 -6.97 2.98 14.27
C ALA A 26 -5.82 4.01 14.32
N GLY A 27 -4.86 3.89 13.42
CA GLY A 27 -3.70 4.78 13.30
C GLY A 27 -2.89 4.44 12.06
N VAL A 28 -2.08 5.40 11.61
CA VAL A 28 -1.13 5.23 10.52
C VAL A 28 0.21 5.80 11.01
N THR A 29 1.27 5.03 10.86
CA THR A 29 2.62 5.42 11.24
C THR A 29 3.53 5.19 10.05
N LEU A 30 4.43 6.15 9.79
CA LEU A 30 5.39 6.07 8.71
C LEU A 30 6.79 6.06 9.32
N GLU A 31 7.60 5.08 8.96
CA GLU A 31 9.00 5.03 9.38
C GLU A 31 9.88 5.14 8.13
N ALA A 32 10.71 6.18 8.07
CA ALA A 32 11.63 6.40 6.96
C ALA A 32 13.09 6.50 7.43
N PRO A 33 14.05 5.94 6.66
CA PRO A 33 15.47 6.08 6.98
C PRO A 33 15.92 7.55 6.84
N ARG A 34 16.94 7.93 7.61
CA ARG A 34 17.54 9.28 7.52
C ARG A 34 18.15 9.50 6.13
N GLY A 35 17.85 10.63 5.49
CA GLY A 35 18.50 11.06 4.25
C GLY A 35 17.60 11.25 3.02
N GLY A 36 16.29 11.42 3.20
CA GLY A 36 15.34 11.77 2.13
C GLY A 36 14.45 12.96 2.50
N LEU A 37 13.20 12.94 2.02
CA LEU A 37 12.17 13.88 2.50
C LEU A 37 11.90 13.69 4.00
N PRO A 38 11.58 14.76 4.74
CA PRO A 38 11.23 14.65 6.15
C PRO A 38 9.90 13.88 6.31
N GLU A 39 9.75 13.19 7.44
CA GLU A 39 8.61 12.30 7.75
C GLU A 39 7.28 13.02 7.59
N GLU A 40 7.18 14.26 8.07
CA GLU A 40 5.95 15.06 8.00
C GLU A 40 5.55 15.37 6.55
N SER A 41 6.53 15.48 5.65
CA SER A 41 6.26 15.65 4.22
C SER A 41 5.76 14.38 3.57
N LEU A 42 6.22 13.21 4.03
CA LEU A 42 5.78 11.91 3.52
C LEU A 42 4.39 11.55 4.06
N GLU A 43 4.14 11.79 5.35
CA GLU A 43 2.82 11.60 5.97
C GLU A 43 1.73 12.44 5.30
N ALA A 44 2.08 13.63 4.81
CA ALA A 44 1.14 14.49 4.06
C ALA A 44 0.71 13.85 2.72
N LEU A 45 1.50 12.93 2.16
CA LEU A 45 1.21 12.25 0.89
C LEU A 45 0.29 11.03 1.06
N LEU A 46 0.14 10.54 2.29
CA LEU A 46 -0.70 9.38 2.60
C LEU A 46 -2.18 9.74 2.41
N ARG A 47 -2.91 8.87 1.72
CA ARG A 47 -4.36 8.93 1.61
C ARG A 47 -5.01 8.19 2.77
N ALA A 48 -4.43 7.08 3.22
CA ALA A 48 -4.92 6.37 4.39
C ALA A 48 -4.82 7.26 5.63
N ARG A 49 -5.96 7.55 6.27
CA ARG A 49 -6.02 8.34 7.49
C ARG A 49 -6.72 7.60 8.62
N GLN A 50 -6.35 7.95 9.85
CA GLN A 50 -7.05 7.49 11.05
C GLN A 50 -8.55 7.80 10.96
N GLY A 51 -9.38 6.82 11.29
CA GLY A 51 -10.85 6.91 11.24
C GLY A 51 -11.47 6.61 9.88
N GLU A 52 -10.68 6.58 8.79
CA GLU A 52 -11.18 6.13 7.49
C GLU A 52 -11.32 4.61 7.43
N ARG A 53 -12.07 4.11 6.45
CA ARG A 53 -12.19 2.66 6.22
C ARG A 53 -10.97 2.15 5.47
N TYR A 54 -10.40 1.06 5.97
CA TYR A 54 -9.30 0.38 5.31
C TYR A 54 -9.72 -0.14 3.93
N ASP A 55 -8.95 0.26 2.91
CA ASP A 55 -9.09 -0.18 1.53
C ASP A 55 -7.68 -0.53 0.99
N PRO A 56 -7.44 -1.79 0.58
CA PRO A 56 -6.18 -2.21 -0.01
C PRO A 56 -5.76 -1.40 -1.24
N GLN A 57 -6.71 -0.84 -2.00
CA GLN A 57 -6.40 0.04 -3.13
C GLN A 57 -5.76 1.35 -2.68
N LEU A 58 -6.23 1.94 -1.57
CA LEU A 58 -5.63 3.14 -1.01
C LEU A 58 -4.19 2.88 -0.56
N VAL A 59 -3.96 1.75 0.10
CA VAL A 59 -2.61 1.34 0.52
C VAL A 59 -1.68 1.19 -0.68
N ARG A 60 -2.13 0.50 -1.74
CA ARG A 60 -1.34 0.36 -2.99
C ARG A 60 -1.00 1.71 -3.62
N LEU A 61 -1.96 2.64 -3.63
CA LEU A 61 -1.76 3.98 -4.17
C LEU A 61 -0.77 4.79 -3.32
N ASP A 62 -0.79 4.63 -2.00
CA ASP A 62 0.13 5.30 -1.10
C ASP A 62 1.55 4.75 -1.24
N LEU A 63 1.72 3.43 -1.29
CA LEU A 63 3.01 2.78 -1.59
C LEU A 63 3.60 3.28 -2.91
N THR A 64 2.78 3.36 -3.96
CA THR A 64 3.21 3.85 -5.27
C THR A 64 3.63 5.32 -5.22
N THR A 65 2.89 6.16 -4.49
CA THR A 65 3.22 7.57 -4.30
C THR A 65 4.56 7.71 -3.57
N LEU A 66 4.73 7.02 -2.44
CA LEU A 66 5.94 7.09 -1.62
C LEU A 66 7.17 6.61 -2.40
N PHE A 67 7.05 5.48 -3.10
CA PHE A 67 8.14 4.97 -3.94
C PHE A 67 8.58 5.97 -5.00
N ARG A 68 7.62 6.66 -5.64
CA ARG A 68 7.92 7.65 -6.69
C ARG A 68 8.53 8.93 -6.14
N VAL A 69 8.11 9.39 -4.96
CA VAL A 69 8.46 10.71 -4.44
C VAL A 69 9.69 10.68 -3.54
N GLY A 70 9.89 9.59 -2.79
CA GLY A 70 10.97 9.50 -1.80
C GLY A 70 12.29 8.93 -2.32
N ASP A 71 12.35 8.52 -3.60
CA ASP A 71 13.51 7.80 -4.18
C ASP A 71 13.96 6.62 -3.32
N PHE A 72 12.99 5.94 -2.70
CA PHE A 72 13.25 4.83 -1.80
C PHE A 72 13.59 3.56 -2.59
N ALA A 73 14.61 2.84 -2.15
CA ALA A 73 14.93 1.52 -2.72
C ALA A 73 13.81 0.50 -2.50
N ASN A 74 13.02 0.66 -1.44
CA ASN A 74 11.90 -0.19 -1.10
C ASN A 74 10.86 0.58 -0.25
N VAL A 75 9.57 0.25 -0.44
CA VAL A 75 8.47 0.78 0.36
C VAL A 75 7.50 -0.36 0.64
N GLU A 76 7.18 -0.58 1.91
CA GLU A 76 6.32 -1.66 2.36
C GLU A 76 5.25 -1.13 3.32
N ALA A 77 4.13 -1.84 3.42
CA ALA A 77 3.08 -1.56 4.38
C ALA A 77 2.67 -2.84 5.09
N TYR A 78 2.47 -2.74 6.40
CA TYR A 78 1.93 -3.80 7.23
C TYR A 78 0.65 -3.31 7.89
N ALA A 79 -0.44 -4.07 7.71
CA ALA A 79 -1.71 -3.83 8.38
C ALA A 79 -1.97 -5.00 9.34
N SER A 80 -2.40 -4.68 10.56
CA SER A 80 -2.83 -5.68 11.52
C SER A 80 -4.05 -5.19 12.29
N PRO A 81 -4.98 -6.09 12.66
CA PRO A 81 -6.11 -5.73 13.51
C PRO A 81 -5.64 -5.18 14.85
N TRP A 82 -6.21 -4.04 15.26
CA TRP A 82 -6.00 -3.48 16.59
C TRP A 82 -7.16 -3.87 17.51
N VAL A 83 -6.87 -4.66 18.55
CA VAL A 83 -7.83 -4.99 19.60
C VAL A 83 -7.50 -4.12 20.80
N ALA A 84 -8.40 -3.18 21.12
CA ALA A 84 -8.29 -2.30 22.28
C ALA A 84 -8.62 -3.04 23.59
#